data_AF-A0A392NTQ8-F1
#
_entry.id   AF-A0A392NTQ8-F1
#
_cell.length_a   1.000
_cell.length_b   1.000
_cell.length_c   1.000
_cell.angle_alpha   90.00
_cell.angle_beta   90.00
_cell.angle_gamma   90.00
#
_symmetry.space_group_name_H-M   'P 1'
#
loop_
_entity.id
_entity.type
_entity.pdbx_description
1 polymer ?
#
loop_
_entity_poly.entity_id
_entity_poly.type
_entity_poly.pdbx_seq_one_letter_code
_entity_poly.pdbx_strand_id
1 'polypeptide(L)'
;MTDDAHIFCLEDQIKDEIRGVLDLTEETLSQFGFDKYEINLSTRPEKSVGEDDIWEKATSALKEALDDKGWAYQIDDGGGAFYGPKIDVKIEDALGRKWQCSTIQ
;
A
#
# COMPACT_ATOMS: atom_id res chain seq x y z
N MET A 1 -7.63 17.03 -7.08
CA MET A 1 -7.23 17.22 -5.67
C MET A 1 -6.60 15.90 -5.27
N THR A 2 -5.34 15.89 -4.85
CA THR A 2 -4.75 14.69 -4.25
C THR A 2 -5.31 14.61 -2.84
N ASP A 3 -5.88 13.47 -2.46
CA ASP A 3 -6.21 13.18 -1.06
C ASP A 3 -4.93 12.63 -0.44
N ASP A 4 -4.13 13.53 0.14
CA ASP A 4 -2.83 13.22 0.72
C ASP A 4 -2.90 13.41 2.23
N ALA A 5 -2.59 12.34 2.97
CA ALA A 5 -2.69 12.28 4.43
C ALA A 5 -1.43 11.63 5.01
N HIS A 6 -0.93 12.19 6.11
CA HIS A 6 0.26 11.68 6.80
C HIS A 6 -0.13 11.24 8.21
N ILE A 7 0.09 9.97 8.53
CA ILE A 7 -0.18 9.40 9.84
C ILE A 7 1.14 9.32 10.62
N PHE A 8 1.19 10.00 11.76
CA PHE A 8 2.29 9.87 12.72
C PHE A 8 1.83 8.99 13.86
N CYS A 9 2.41 7.79 13.96
CA CYS A 9 2.06 6.81 14.97
C CYS A 9 3.32 6.25 15.65
N LEU A 10 3.13 5.59 16.80
CA LEU A 10 4.21 4.86 17.45
C LEU A 10 4.53 3.57 16.67
N GLU A 11 5.75 3.03 16.82
CA GLU A 11 6.18 1.82 16.09
C GLU A 11 5.23 0.63 16.29
N ASP A 12 4.64 0.49 17.48
CA ASP A 12 3.69 -0.56 17.83
C ASP A 12 2.29 -0.37 17.20
N GLN A 13 1.98 0.85 16.72
CA GLN A 13 0.70 1.19 16.10
C GLN A 13 0.71 1.12 14.58
N ILE A 14 1.90 1.05 13.96
CA ILE A 14 2.08 1.08 12.49
C ILE A 14 1.14 0.09 11.79
N LYS A 15 1.05 -1.13 12.30
CA LYS A 15 0.25 -2.20 11.70
C LYS A 15 -1.25 -1.90 11.73
N ASP A 16 -1.75 -1.40 12.86
CA ASP A 16 -3.17 -1.08 13.02
C ASP A 16 -3.57 0.13 12.17
N GLU A 17 -2.70 1.13 12.05
CA GLU A 17 -2.91 2.29 11.18
C GLU A 17 -2.94 1.89 9.70
N ILE A 18 -1.98 1.07 9.24
CA ILE A 18 -1.98 0.56 7.85
C ILE A 18 -3.29 -0.19 7.56
N ARG A 19 -3.74 -1.04 8.49
CA ARG A 19 -5.00 -1.76 8.37
C ARG A 19 -6.19 -0.81 8.25
N GLY A 20 -6.25 0.22 9.09
CA GLY A 20 -7.32 1.23 9.03
C GLY A 20 -7.36 1.97 7.69
N VAL A 21 -6.20 2.29 7.11
CA VAL A 21 -6.11 2.90 5.78
C VAL A 21 -6.56 1.93 4.67
N LEU A 22 -6.21 0.65 4.77
CA LEU A 22 -6.70 -0.38 3.84
C LEU A 22 -8.22 -0.56 3.95
N ASP A 23 -8.78 -0.57 5.16
CA ASP A 23 -10.23 -0.60 5.40
C ASP A 23 -10.94 0.60 4.76
N LEU A 24 -10.41 1.81 4.96
CA LEU A 24 -10.95 3.03 4.36
C LEU A 24 -10.89 2.98 2.82
N THR A 25 -9.78 2.46 2.28
CA THR A 25 -9.60 2.31 0.83
C THR A 25 -10.65 1.33 0.28
N GLU A 26 -10.85 0.19 0.93
CA GLU A 26 -11.86 -0.80 0.55
C GLU A 26 -13.27 -0.23 0.57
N GLU A 27 -13.64 0.47 1.66
CA GLU A 27 -14.95 1.09 1.80
C GLU A 27 -15.18 2.11 0.68
N THR A 28 -14.18 2.96 0.42
CA THR A 28 -14.23 3.95 -0.65
C THR A 28 -14.44 3.28 -2.01
N LEU A 29 -13.61 2.28 -2.36
CA LEU A 29 -13.72 1.54 -3.62
C LEU A 29 -15.08 0.86 -3.77
N SER A 30 -15.58 0.23 -2.70
CA SER A 30 -16.88 -0.43 -2.69
C SER A 30 -18.03 0.55 -2.89
N GLN A 31 -17.99 1.74 -2.27
CA GLN A 31 -19.01 2.79 -2.48
C GLN A 31 -19.07 3.27 -3.94
N PHE A 32 -17.94 3.25 -4.66
CA PHE A 32 -17.90 3.58 -6.09
C PHE A 32 -18.16 2.38 -7.03
N GLY A 33 -18.37 1.17 -6.49
CA GLY A 33 -18.66 -0.05 -7.25
C GLY A 33 -17.43 -0.68 -7.92
N PHE A 34 -16.23 -0.42 -7.39
CA PHE A 34 -15.00 -1.06 -7.86
C PHE A 34 -14.76 -2.38 -7.13
N ASP A 35 -15.32 -3.46 -7.68
CA ASP A 35 -15.17 -4.81 -7.11
C ASP A 35 -13.87 -5.52 -7.55
N LYS A 36 -13.12 -4.92 -8.48
CA LYS A 36 -11.90 -5.48 -9.06
C LYS A 36 -10.75 -4.49 -8.94
N TYR A 37 -9.77 -4.85 -8.12
CA TYR A 37 -8.55 -4.10 -7.95
C TYR A 37 -7.36 -5.05 -7.76
N GLU A 38 -6.19 -4.59 -8.17
CA GLU A 38 -4.90 -5.27 -8.06
C GLU A 38 -4.05 -4.53 -7.03
N ILE A 39 -3.49 -5.28 -6.09
CA ILE A 39 -2.61 -4.76 -5.05
C ILE A 39 -1.17 -5.10 -5.40
N ASN A 40 -0.29 -4.12 -5.34
CA ASN A 40 1.15 -4.31 -5.50
C ASN A 40 1.89 -3.83 -4.26
N LEU A 41 2.72 -4.70 -3.68
CA LEU A 41 3.67 -4.35 -2.61
C LEU A 41 5.00 -4.00 -3.27
N SER A 42 5.28 -2.71 -3.30
CA SER A 42 6.44 -2.11 -3.96
C SER A 42 7.60 -2.00 -2.97
N THR A 43 8.68 -2.72 -3.25
CA THR A 43 9.81 -2.92 -2.34
C THR A 43 11.01 -2.03 -2.68
N ARG A 44 12.09 -2.13 -1.91
CA ARG A 44 13.22 -1.18 -1.91
C ARG A 44 13.88 -1.00 -3.30
N PRO A 45 13.97 0.23 -3.83
CA PRO A 45 14.71 0.51 -5.06
C PRO A 45 16.23 0.55 -4.84
N GLU A 46 17.00 0.40 -5.92
CA GLU A 46 18.47 0.53 -5.90
C GLU A 46 18.95 1.87 -5.31
N LYS A 47 18.20 2.95 -5.54
CA LYS A 47 18.45 4.27 -4.97
C LYS A 47 17.47 4.54 -3.84
N SER A 48 17.89 4.23 -2.62
CA SER A 48 17.09 4.43 -1.41
C SER A 48 17.88 5.12 -0.30
N VAL A 49 17.15 5.76 0.61
CA VAL A 49 17.67 6.35 1.84
C VAL A 49 17.21 5.54 3.04
N GLY A 50 17.97 5.57 4.12
CA GLY A 50 17.68 4.80 5.34
C GLY A 50 18.41 3.46 5.40
N GLU A 51 18.45 2.91 6.62
CA GLU A 51 19.13 1.65 6.95
C GLU A 51 18.32 0.43 6.49
N ASP A 52 19.02 -0.67 6.23
CA ASP A 52 18.43 -1.93 5.76
C ASP A 52 17.38 -2.47 6.76
N ASP A 53 17.67 -2.40 8.06
CA ASP A 53 16.76 -2.84 9.13
C ASP A 53 15.42 -2.08 9.12
N ILE A 54 15.43 -0.79 8.78
CA ILE A 54 14.21 0.04 8.71
C ILE A 54 13.37 -0.40 7.52
N TRP A 55 14.03 -0.64 6.38
CA TRP A 55 13.40 -1.14 5.17
C TRP A 55 12.77 -2.51 5.35
N GLU A 56 13.46 -3.44 6.01
CA GLU A 56 12.93 -4.75 6.33
C GLU A 56 11.71 -4.66 7.24
N LYS A 57 11.79 -3.88 8.32
CA LYS A 57 10.66 -3.67 9.24
C LYS A 57 9.44 -3.08 8.53
N ALA A 58 9.62 -2.02 7.75
CA ALA A 58 8.54 -1.37 7.03
C ALA A 58 7.91 -2.31 5.99
N THR A 59 8.73 -3.04 5.25
CA THR A 59 8.24 -4.00 4.25
C THR A 59 7.48 -5.15 4.91
N SER A 60 7.99 -5.66 6.04
CA SER A 60 7.31 -6.69 6.83
C SER A 60 5.97 -6.20 7.37
N ALA A 61 5.91 -4.97 7.88
CA ALA A 61 4.66 -4.41 8.41
C ALA A 61 3.57 -4.28 7.33
N LEU A 62 3.92 -3.78 6.14
CA LEU A 62 2.98 -3.70 5.00
C LEU A 62 2.54 -5.09 4.55
N LYS A 63 3.48 -6.05 4.48
CA LYS A 63 3.18 -7.43 4.09
C LYS A 63 2.24 -8.10 5.07
N GLU A 64 2.51 -8.00 6.37
CA GLU A 64 1.65 -8.55 7.41
C GLU A 64 0.26 -7.92 7.41
N ALA A 65 0.15 -6.61 7.17
CA ALA A 65 -1.15 -5.95 7.07
C ALA A 65 -1.97 -6.49 5.89
N LEU A 66 -1.33 -6.74 4.74
CA LEU A 66 -1.97 -7.37 3.57
C LEU A 66 -2.36 -8.82 3.82
N ASP A 67 -1.46 -9.60 4.45
CA ASP A 67 -1.68 -11.01 4.80
C ASP A 67 -2.86 -11.14 5.79
N ASP A 68 -2.91 -10.29 6.82
CA ASP A 68 -4.00 -10.25 7.82
C ASP A 68 -5.34 -9.84 7.21
N LYS A 69 -5.31 -8.95 6.19
CA LYS A 69 -6.48 -8.59 5.40
C LYS A 69 -6.95 -9.72 4.47
N GLY A 70 -6.07 -10.67 4.16
CA GLY A 70 -6.33 -11.73 3.19
C GLY A 70 -6.38 -11.23 1.74
N TRP A 71 -5.75 -10.08 1.45
CA TRP A 71 -5.69 -9.53 0.10
C TRP A 71 -4.61 -10.22 -0.72
N ALA A 72 -4.93 -10.61 -1.95
CA ALA A 72 -3.92 -11.07 -2.89
C ALA A 72 -3.13 -9.86 -3.41
N TYR A 73 -1.81 -9.92 -3.32
CA TYR A 73 -0.91 -8.89 -3.84
C TYR A 73 0.22 -9.49 -4.67
N GLN A 74 0.80 -8.66 -5.52
CA GLN A 74 2.03 -8.95 -6.25
C GLN A 74 3.19 -8.17 -5.64
N ILE A 75 4.40 -8.71 -5.73
CA ILE A 75 5.61 -7.99 -5.33
C ILE A 75 6.13 -7.21 -6.55
N ASP A 76 6.30 -5.90 -6.37
CA ASP A 76 6.98 -5.04 -7.34
C ASP A 76 8.39 -4.72 -6.81
N ASP A 77 9.38 -5.47 -7.30
CA ASP A 77 10.77 -5.36 -6.86
C ASP A 77 11.38 -4.04 -7.33
N GLY A 78 11.78 -3.19 -6.37
CA GLY A 78 12.32 -1.86 -6.66
C GLY A 78 11.29 -0.81 -7.09
N GLY A 79 9.99 -1.12 -7.06
CA GLY A 79 8.91 -0.16 -7.33
C GLY A 79 8.64 0.82 -6.17
N GLY A 80 9.24 0.59 -5.00
CA GLY A 80 9.11 1.43 -3.81
C GLY A 80 9.68 2.82 -4.04
N ALA A 81 9.26 3.79 -3.23
CA ALA A 81 9.86 5.12 -3.32
C ALA A 81 11.26 5.12 -2.71
N PHE A 82 12.01 6.20 -2.90
CA PHE A 82 13.37 6.26 -2.34
C PHE A 82 13.42 6.24 -0.80
N TYR A 83 12.31 6.52 -0.10
CA TYR A 83 12.27 6.63 1.38
C TYR A 83 11.47 5.54 2.09
N GLY A 84 10.86 4.60 1.38
CA GLY A 84 10.10 3.52 2.00
C GLY A 84 9.35 2.65 1.00
N PRO A 85 8.95 1.44 1.43
CA PRO A 85 8.08 0.56 0.65
C PRO A 85 6.67 1.14 0.60
N LYS A 86 5.85 0.72 -0.36
CA LYS A 86 4.48 1.22 -0.52
C LYS A 86 3.52 0.15 -1.03
N ILE A 87 2.24 0.32 -0.75
CA ILE A 87 1.15 -0.48 -1.30
C ILE A 87 0.46 0.35 -2.39
N ASP A 88 0.53 -0.12 -3.63
CA ASP A 88 -0.14 0.50 -4.77
C ASP A 88 -1.44 -0.26 -5.10
N VAL A 89 -2.58 0.44 -5.07
CA VAL A 89 -3.91 -0.11 -5.41
C VAL A 89 -4.29 0.36 -6.81
N LYS A 90 -4.40 -0.59 -7.74
CA LYS A 90 -4.81 -0.37 -9.12
C LYS A 90 -6.24 -0.84 -9.33
N ILE A 91 -7.15 0.05 -9.68
CA ILE A 91 -8.54 -0.28 -9.98
C ILE A 91 -8.71 -0.57 -11.48
N GLU A 92 -9.58 -1.50 -11.82
CA GLU A 92 -10.00 -1.74 -13.21
C GLU A 92 -11.31 -1.00 -13.48
N ASP A 93 -11.34 -0.15 -14.50
CA ASP A 93 -12.56 0.52 -14.91
C ASP A 93 -13.50 -0.41 -15.70
N ALA A 94 -14.75 0.04 -15.93
CA ALA A 94 -15.75 -0.73 -16.67
C ALA A 94 -15.36 -1.08 -18.14
N LEU A 95 -14.27 -0.50 -18.65
CA LEU A 95 -13.71 -0.77 -19.98
C LEU A 95 -12.45 -1.67 -19.92
N GLY A 96 -12.10 -2.19 -18.75
CA GLY A 96 -10.96 -3.08 -18.54
C GLY A 96 -9.60 -2.35 -18.45
N ARG A 97 -9.59 -1.02 -18.26
CA ARG A 97 -8.34 -0.25 -18.13
C ARG A 97 -7.93 -0.17 -16.66
N LYS A 98 -6.65 -0.38 -16.38
CA LYS A 98 -6.09 -0.29 -15.02
C LYS A 98 -5.65 1.13 -14.71
N TRP A 99 -6.10 1.66 -13.58
CA TRP A 99 -5.76 2.99 -13.08
C TRP A 99 -5.17 2.84 -11.68
N GLN A 100 -3.95 3.34 -11.46
CA GLN A 100 -3.42 3.45 -10.11
C GLN A 100 -4.15 4.58 -9.39
N CYS A 101 -4.84 4.25 -8.30
CA CYS A 101 -5.77 5.19 -7.66
C CYS A 101 -5.41 5.49 -6.20
N SER A 102 -4.95 4.50 -5.42
CA SER A 102 -4.54 4.72 -4.03
C SER A 102 -3.12 4.21 -3.80
N THR A 103 -2.34 4.95 -3.01
CA THR A 103 -0.97 4.58 -2.64
C THR A 103 -0.81 4.81 -1.14
N ILE A 104 -0.37 3.78 -0.42
CA ILE A 104 -0.08 3.86 1.02
C ILE A 104 1.42 3.73 1.17
N GLN A 105 2.05 4.69 1.87
CA GLN A 105 3.49 4.82 1.93
C GLN A 105 3.99 5.24 3.31
#